data_AF-A0A5T7GGS7-F1
#
_entry.id   AF-A0A5T7GGS7-F1
#
_cell.length_a   1.000
_cell.length_b   1.000
_cell.length_c   1.000
_cell.angle_alpha   90.00
_cell.angle_beta   90.00
_cell.angle_gamma   90.00
#
_symmetry.space_group_name_H-M   'P 1'
#
loop_
_entity.id
_entity.type
_entity.pdbx_description
1 polymer ?
#
loop_
_entity_poly.entity_id
_entity_poly.type
_entity_poly.pdbx_seq_one_letter_code
_entity_poly.pdbx_strand_id
1 'polypeptide(L)' 'MSNHKININIKTNTNNLEEVNEELTRLKFIIGVLLAKFPPLQRDEFIKDLGRFGLTEEAALYSNFNPKPE' A
#
# COMPACT_ATOMS: atom_id res chain seq x y z
N MET A 1 -14.80 2.80 25.85
CA MET A 1 -14.26 2.55 24.49
C MET A 1 -15.42 2.52 23.52
N SER A 2 -15.47 3.45 22.57
CA SER A 2 -16.51 3.51 21.54
C SER A 2 -16.23 2.47 20.46
N ASN A 3 -17.04 1.41 20.39
CA ASN A 3 -16.97 0.42 19.32
C ASN A 3 -17.44 1.04 18.01
N HIS A 4 -16.49 1.36 17.13
CA HIS A 4 -16.79 1.83 15.78
C HIS A 4 -17.01 0.61 14.89
N LYS A 5 -18.27 0.37 14.49
CA LYS A 5 -18.61 -0.71 13.56
C LYS A 5 -18.36 -0.21 12.13
N ILE A 6 -17.25 -0.62 11.54
CA ILE A 6 -16.89 -0.27 10.16
C ILE A 6 -17.47 -1.34 9.23
N ASN A 7 -18.54 -1.01 8.51
CA ASN A 7 -19.12 -1.85 7.46
C ASN A 7 -18.76 -1.25 6.10
N ILE A 8 -17.70 -1.75 5.48
CA ILE A 8 -17.26 -1.28 4.15
C ILE A 8 -17.52 -2.38 3.13
N ASN A 9 -18.27 -2.05 2.07
CA ASN A 9 -18.46 -2.91 0.91
C ASN A 9 -17.79 -2.24 -0.30
N ILE A 10 -16.65 -2.78 -0.73
CA ILE A 10 -15.90 -2.28 -1.89
C ILE A 10 -16.26 -3.17 -3.09
N LYS A 11 -16.69 -2.53 -4.18
CA LYS A 11 -16.95 -3.20 -5.45
C LYS A 11 -16.08 -2.55 -6.52
N THR A 12 -15.60 -3.37 -7.44
CA THR A 12 -14.99 -2.90 -8.68
C THR A 12 -15.88 -3.32 -9.85
N ASN A 13 -16.00 -2.46 -10.86
CA ASN A 13 -16.80 -2.71 -12.07
C ASN A 13 -15.87 -3.01 -13.24
N THR A 14 -15.01 -4.02 -13.09
CA THR A 14 -14.08 -4.45 -14.12
C THR A 14 -14.75 -5.46 -15.05
N ASN A 15 -14.70 -5.21 -16.35
CA ASN A 15 -15.30 -6.05 -17.38
C ASN A 15 -14.30 -7.01 -18.03
N ASN A 16 -13.01 -6.76 -17.83
CA ASN A 16 -11.91 -7.55 -18.38
C ASN A 16 -10.69 -7.51 -17.43
N LEU A 17 -9.69 -8.34 -17.72
CA LEU A 17 -8.49 -8.46 -16.89
C LEU A 17 -7.56 -7.24 -16.97
N GLU A 18 -7.64 -6.46 -18.05
CA GLU A 18 -6.86 -5.22 -18.19
C GLU A 18 -7.32 -4.18 -17.18
N GLU A 19 -8.64 -3.96 -17.08
CA GLU A 19 -9.25 -3.08 -16.07
C GLU A 19 -8.91 -3.55 -14.64
N VAL A 20 -8.86 -4.86 -14.39
CA VAL A 20 -8.43 -5.39 -13.08
C VAL A 20 -6.99 -4.98 -12.77
N ASN A 21 -6.08 -5.09 -13.74
CA ASN A 21 -4.69 -4.69 -13.56
C ASN A 21 -4.55 -3.18 -13.31
N GLU A 22 -5.34 -2.35 -13.98
CA GLU A 22 -5.37 -0.91 -13.73
C GLU A 22 -5.81 -0.59 -12.30
N GLU A 23 -6.89 -1.19 -11.82
CA GLU A 23 -7.39 -0.98 -10.47
C GLU A 23 -6.41 -1.48 -9.40
N LEU A 24 -5.76 -2.63 -9.61
CA LEU A 24 -4.69 -3.11 -8.73
C LEU A 24 -3.48 -2.16 -8.71
N THR A 25 -3.12 -1.61 -9.87
CA THR A 25 -2.03 -0.62 -9.97
C THR A 25 -2.37 0.65 -9.20
N ARG A 26 -3.60 1.16 -9.34
CA ARG A 26 -4.09 2.32 -8.59
C ARG A 26 -4.09 2.06 -7.08
N LEU A 27 -4.51 0.87 -6.66
CA LEU A 27 -4.50 0.49 -5.25
C LEU A 27 -3.08 0.48 -4.66
N LYS A 28 -2.11 -0.12 -5.38
CA LYS A 28 -0.69 -0.09 -4.98
C LYS A 28 -0.18 1.35 -4.83
N PHE A 29 -0.53 2.23 -5.78
CA PHE A 29 -0.16 3.64 -5.69
C PHE A 29 -0.78 4.33 -4.46
N ILE A 30 -2.07 4.12 -4.19
CA ILE A 30 -2.76 4.69 -3.01
C ILE A 30 -2.09 4.23 -1.72
N ILE A 31 -1.73 2.95 -1.60
CA ILE A 31 -0.99 2.43 -0.44
C ILE A 31 0.35 3.14 -0.28
N GLY A 32 1.10 3.36 -1.37
CA GLY A 32 2.35 4.12 -1.34
C GLY A 32 2.17 5.56 -0.85
N VAL A 33 1.12 6.25 -1.32
CA VAL A 33 0.77 7.61 -0.86
C VAL A 33 0.39 7.64 0.62
N LEU A 34 -0.33 6.63 1.11
CA LEU A 34 -0.65 6.50 2.53
C LEU A 34 0.60 6.25 3.36
N LEU A 35 1.49 5.36 2.90
CA LEU A 35 2.77 5.07 3.53
C LEU A 35 3.61 6.35 3.65
N ALA A 36 3.67 7.18 2.61
CA ALA A 36 4.46 8.42 2.61
C ALA A 36 4.08 9.39 3.74
N LYS A 37 2.84 9.31 4.27
CA LYS A 37 2.34 10.11 5.39
C LYS A 37 2.81 9.62 6.76
N PHE A 38 3.37 8.41 6.86
CA PHE A 38 3.85 7.88 8.12
C PHE A 38 5.21 8.50 8.51
N PRO A 39 5.54 8.53 9.82
CA PRO A 39 6.88 8.88 10.27
C PRO A 39 7.95 7.97 9.64
N PRO A 40 9.18 8.47 9.40
CA PRO A 40 10.24 7.72 8.72
C PRO A 40 10.48 6.31 9.28
N LEU A 41 10.58 6.19 10.61
CA LEU A 41 10.80 4.89 11.27
C LEU A 41 9.68 3.88 10.97
N GLN A 42 8.43 4.33 10.95
CA GLN A 42 7.29 3.45 10.65
C GLN A 42 7.25 3.04 9.18
N ARG A 43 7.70 3.92 8.28
CA ARG A 43 7.86 3.58 6.85
C ARG A 43 8.94 2.52 6.65
N ASP A 44 10.08 2.68 7.33
CA ASP A 44 11.19 1.73 7.28
C ASP A 44 10.78 0.35 7.83
N GLU A 45 10.04 0.32 8.95
CA GLU A 45 9.52 -0.93 9.52
C GLU A 45 8.53 -1.61 8.57
N PHE A 46 7.59 -0.87 7.99
CA PHE A 46 6.64 -1.42 7.01
C PHE A 46 7.36 -2.08 5.82
N ILE A 47 8.34 -1.40 5.23
CA ILE A 47 9.11 -1.92 4.10
C ILE A 47 9.91 -3.17 4.51
N LYS A 48 10.51 -3.15 5.70
CA LYS A 48 11.26 -4.30 6.23
C LYS A 48 10.37 -5.51 6.47
N ASP A 49 9.16 -5.30 6.96
CA ASP A 49 8.19 -6.36 7.20
C ASP A 49 7.73 -7.01 5.89
N LEU A 50 7.50 -6.23 4.83
CA LEU A 50 7.24 -6.80 3.50
C LEU A 50 8.36 -7.73 3.04
N GLY A 51 9.63 -7.32 3.23
CA GLY A 51 10.78 -8.17 2.95
C GLY A 51 10.79 -9.47 3.77
N ARG A 52 10.41 -9.41 5.06
CA ARG A 52 10.31 -10.59 5.94
C ARG A 52 9.22 -11.56 5.51
N PHE A 53 8.15 -11.07 4.88
CA PHE A 53 7.10 -11.90 4.30
C PHE A 53 7.43 -12.44 2.90
N GLY A 54 8.61 -12.13 2.36
CA GLY A 54 9.01 -12.53 1.00
C GLY A 54 8.40 -11.65 -0.11
N LEU A 55 7.77 -10.53 0.24
CA LEU A 55 7.17 -9.56 -0.69
C LEU A 55 8.24 -8.55 -1.14
N THR A 56 9.31 -9.06 -1.76
CA THR A 56 10.50 -8.25 -2.09
C THR A 56 10.23 -7.21 -3.17
N GLU A 57 9.33 -7.51 -4.12
CA GLU A 57 8.95 -6.58 -5.17
C GLU A 57 8.13 -5.40 -4.62
N GLU A 58 7.19 -5.68 -3.73
CA GLU A 58 6.41 -4.67 -3.03
C GLU A 58 7.30 -3.82 -2.12
N ALA A 59 8.23 -4.44 -1.38
CA ALA A 59 9.19 -3.71 -0.56
C ALA A 59 10.02 -2.74 -1.40
N ALA A 60 10.50 -3.18 -2.58
CA ALA A 60 11.20 -2.33 -3.53
C ALA A 60 10.31 -1.20 -4.06
N LEU A 61 9.08 -1.50 -4.48
CA LEU A 61 8.10 -0.53 -4.95
C LEU A 61 7.86 0.58 -3.90
N TYR A 62 7.53 0.19 -2.68
CA TYR A 62 7.17 1.12 -1.62
C TYR A 62 8.36 1.90 -1.05
N SER A 63 9.58 1.41 -1.24
CA SER A 63 10.79 2.18 -0.92
C SER A 63 10.87 3.51 -1.69
N ASN A 64 10.29 3.59 -2.89
CA ASN A 64 10.21 4.83 -3.68
C ASN A 64 9.31 5.90 -3.03
N PHE A 65 8.42 5.50 -2.11
CA PHE A 65 7.53 6.39 -1.37
C PHE A 65 8.10 6.76 0.02
N ASN A 66 9.34 6.35 0.31
CA ASN A 66 10.04 6.66 1.55
C ASN A 66 11.23 7.59 1.27
N PRO A 67 10.99 8.92 1.15
CA PRO A 67 12.05 9.88 0.89
C PRO A 67 13.09 9.79 2.00
N LYS A 68 14.35 9.56 1.61
CA LYS A 68 15.50 9.61 2.52
C LYS A 68 16.01 11.05 2.58
N PRO A 69 16.46 11.53 3.75
CA PRO A 69 17.19 12.80 3.80
C PRO A 69 18.43 12.69 2.90
N GLU A 70 18.67 13.75 2.12
CA GLU A 70 19.89 13.94 1.31
C GLU A 70 21.15 14.07 2.18
#